data_AF-A0A2D8SYE3-F1
#
_entry.id   AF-A0A2D8SYE3-F1
#
_cell.length_a   1.000
_cell.length_b   1.000
_cell.length_c   1.000
_cell.angle_alpha   90.00
_cell.angle_beta   90.00
_cell.angle_gamma   90.00
#
_symmetry.space_group_name_H-M   'P 1'
#
loop_
_entity.id
_entity.type
_entity.pdbx_description
1 polymer ?
#
loop_
_entity_poly.entity_id
_entity_poly.type
_entity_poly.pdbx_seq_one_letter_code
_entity_poly.pdbx_strand_id
1 'polypeptide(L)'
;MAKNRCMFGVRLSEIPLPVAGRDREGLIDWIIETFNLVRRRKDTNSHQLAMSPIHRILRDYFLSHPKIGVDSNQLAEDFALTPAAIHHHMNRLMRAGLVTYSKGQGWRKYFLRGGSISTAISYFCMQARHVMKQRMREMKEFWTEPEHGHEILFSGEIMPSVTIQLAEWQPQKEEYSKLSQFAEDIGLLGERPGKEILANSTSDYLLRELFAQRTISLDEVAEGIDRAKSQRILERFRQTGVVERVPRIDRLSTAIWSAATTQFQRRGGEWLSKKGGFQRLEVSDEMLESIKEGKLTPELTESFLESMTVERKMLLLNLLGGSLANGYRLCGSTNEMVERKMSDHLERILRRIQRVGDMLEKDNSNSTTQ
;
A
#
# COMPACT_ATOMS: atom_id res chain seq x y z
N MET A 1 20.62 -24.39 -21.78
CA MET A 1 19.73 -23.26 -22.14
C MET A 1 18.47 -23.29 -21.27
N ALA A 2 18.40 -22.42 -20.25
CA ALA A 2 17.32 -22.40 -19.27
C ALA A 2 16.10 -21.61 -19.80
N LYS A 3 15.24 -22.27 -20.59
CA LYS A 3 13.93 -21.72 -20.96
C LYS A 3 12.96 -21.83 -19.77
N ASN A 4 12.45 -20.67 -19.35
CA ASN A 4 11.43 -20.39 -18.33
C ASN A 4 11.82 -20.66 -16.86
N ARG A 5 12.67 -19.77 -16.31
CA ARG A 5 12.58 -19.44 -14.88
C ARG A 5 11.39 -18.50 -14.72
N CYS A 6 10.41 -18.89 -13.91
CA CYS A 6 9.36 -17.99 -13.49
C CYS A 6 10.03 -16.89 -12.64
N MET A 7 10.03 -15.64 -13.10
CA MET A 7 10.62 -14.54 -12.34
C MET A 7 9.82 -14.31 -11.07
N PHE A 8 10.51 -14.02 -9.97
CA PHE A 8 9.87 -13.77 -8.68
C PHE A 8 8.94 -12.57 -8.80
N GLY A 9 7.73 -12.75 -8.29
CA GLY A 9 6.63 -11.80 -8.44
C GLY A 9 5.51 -12.15 -7.49
N VAL A 10 5.33 -11.37 -6.43
CA VAL A 10 4.32 -11.64 -5.41
C VAL A 10 3.54 -10.37 -5.07
N ARG A 11 2.28 -10.52 -4.70
CA ARG A 11 1.51 -9.48 -4.03
C ARG A 11 1.17 -9.95 -2.63
N LEU A 12 1.51 -9.12 -1.65
CA LEU A 12 1.35 -9.40 -0.25
C LEU A 12 0.35 -8.44 0.36
N SER A 13 -0.64 -8.96 1.07
CA SER A 13 -1.59 -8.16 1.84
C SER A 13 -1.29 -8.30 3.33
N GLU A 14 -1.29 -7.18 4.04
CA GLU A 14 -1.13 -7.16 5.49
C GLU A 14 -2.44 -7.62 6.16
N ILE A 15 -2.48 -8.90 6.51
CA ILE A 15 -3.60 -9.53 7.22
C ILE A 15 -3.20 -9.73 8.68
N PRO A 16 -4.07 -9.41 9.66
CA PRO A 16 -3.80 -9.73 11.06
C PRO A 16 -3.62 -11.24 11.24
N LEU A 17 -2.87 -11.65 12.27
CA LEU A 17 -2.76 -13.07 12.60
C LEU A 17 -4.15 -13.62 12.97
N PRO A 18 -4.47 -14.86 12.58
CA PRO A 18 -5.74 -15.48 12.96
C PRO A 18 -5.83 -15.59 14.49
N VAL A 19 -6.91 -15.04 15.07
CA VAL A 19 -7.12 -14.92 16.53
C VAL A 19 -7.79 -16.17 17.12
N ALA A 20 -8.58 -16.89 16.32
CA ALA A 20 -9.34 -18.06 16.73
C ALA A 20 -9.10 -19.22 15.74
N GLY A 21 -8.85 -20.42 16.25
CA GLY A 21 -8.60 -21.62 15.44
C GLY A 21 -7.14 -21.73 14.98
N ARG A 22 -6.35 -22.57 15.66
CA ARG A 22 -5.11 -23.13 15.11
C ARG A 22 -5.44 -24.26 14.13
N ASP A 23 -6.56 -24.18 13.43
CA ASP A 23 -6.93 -25.23 12.50
C ASP A 23 -6.12 -25.06 11.22
N ARG A 24 -5.58 -26.17 10.74
CA ARG A 24 -4.72 -26.22 9.55
C ARG A 24 -5.35 -25.50 8.36
N GLU A 25 -6.67 -25.66 8.18
CA GLU A 25 -7.43 -25.06 7.09
C GLU A 25 -7.42 -23.53 7.16
N GLY A 26 -7.69 -22.94 8.32
CA GLY A 26 -7.65 -21.49 8.52
C GLY A 26 -6.26 -20.89 8.28
N LEU A 27 -5.19 -21.62 8.64
CA LEU A 27 -3.81 -21.21 8.35
C LEU A 27 -3.48 -21.25 6.84
N ILE A 28 -3.99 -22.25 6.12
CA ILE A 28 -3.83 -22.33 4.65
C ILE A 28 -4.60 -21.19 3.97
N ASP A 29 -5.83 -20.93 4.39
CA ASP A 29 -6.63 -19.79 3.88
C ASP A 29 -5.93 -18.46 4.13
N TRP A 30 -5.33 -18.29 5.32
CA TRP A 30 -4.55 -17.10 5.65
C TRP A 30 -3.33 -16.91 4.72
N ILE A 31 -2.61 -17.99 4.39
CA ILE A 31 -1.50 -17.93 3.41
C ILE A 31 -2.02 -17.54 2.03
N ILE A 32 -3.12 -18.16 1.58
CA ILE A 32 -3.72 -17.87 0.26
C ILE A 32 -4.11 -16.40 0.14
N GLU A 33 -4.73 -15.85 1.18
CA GLU A 33 -5.16 -14.47 1.20
C GLU A 33 -3.96 -13.52 1.30
N THR A 34 -3.00 -13.80 2.18
CA THR A 34 -1.78 -12.99 2.35
C THR A 34 -0.98 -12.91 1.06
N PHE A 35 -0.80 -14.02 0.36
CA PHE A 35 -0.06 -14.08 -0.91
C PHE A 35 -0.92 -13.75 -2.15
N ASN A 36 -2.19 -13.35 -1.96
CA ASN A 36 -3.13 -13.05 -3.05
C ASN A 36 -3.19 -14.17 -4.12
N LEU A 37 -3.13 -15.43 -3.68
CA LEU A 37 -3.05 -16.59 -4.58
C LEU A 37 -4.36 -16.88 -5.31
N VAL A 38 -5.49 -16.41 -4.77
CA VAL A 38 -6.82 -16.51 -5.38
C VAL A 38 -7.42 -15.11 -5.47
N ARG A 39 -8.09 -14.83 -6.60
CA ARG A 39 -8.85 -13.61 -6.77
C ARG A 39 -10.25 -13.82 -6.18
N ARG A 40 -10.46 -13.46 -4.92
CA ARG A 40 -11.81 -13.50 -4.34
C ARG A 40 -12.64 -12.34 -4.92
N ARG A 41 -13.79 -12.63 -5.55
CA ARG A 41 -14.83 -11.60 -5.77
C ARG A 41 -15.48 -11.33 -4.40
N LYS A 42 -15.67 -10.07 -4.05
CA LYS A 42 -16.27 -9.65 -2.76
C LYS A 42 -17.71 -10.16 -2.53
N ASP A 43 -18.38 -10.72 -3.54
CA ASP A 43 -19.83 -10.98 -3.50
C ASP A 43 -20.25 -12.47 -3.45
N THR A 44 -19.34 -13.44 -3.31
CA THR A 44 -19.76 -14.83 -3.10
C THR A 44 -19.97 -15.13 -1.62
N ASN A 45 -21.08 -14.62 -1.09
CA ASN A 45 -21.70 -15.00 0.19
C ASN A 45 -22.37 -16.39 0.11
N SER A 46 -21.75 -17.37 -0.56
CA SER A 46 -22.19 -18.76 -0.48
C SER A 46 -21.44 -19.42 0.66
N HIS A 47 -22.01 -19.32 1.86
CA HIS A 47 -21.67 -20.20 2.96
C HIS A 47 -21.83 -21.66 2.49
N GLN A 48 -20.77 -22.46 2.68
CA GLN A 48 -20.63 -23.90 2.46
C GLN A 48 -19.98 -24.40 1.13
N LEU A 49 -18.75 -24.93 1.27
CA LEU A 49 -18.30 -26.28 0.84
C LEU A 49 -17.36 -26.53 -0.35
N ALA A 50 -16.79 -25.53 -1.04
CA ALA A 50 -15.70 -25.80 -2.00
C ALA A 50 -14.43 -25.01 -1.68
N MET A 51 -13.46 -25.66 -1.03
CA MET A 51 -12.08 -25.17 -0.95
C MET A 51 -11.56 -24.89 -2.36
N SER A 52 -10.89 -23.75 -2.54
CA SER A 52 -10.31 -23.41 -3.84
C SER A 52 -9.30 -24.48 -4.30
N PRO A 53 -9.09 -24.69 -5.61
CA PRO A 53 -8.12 -25.68 -6.08
C PRO A 53 -6.72 -25.51 -5.46
N ILE A 54 -6.26 -24.26 -5.30
CA ILE A 54 -4.95 -23.99 -4.69
C ILE A 54 -4.91 -24.37 -3.21
N HIS A 55 -6.02 -24.20 -2.49
CA HIS A 55 -6.15 -24.64 -1.11
C HIS A 55 -6.00 -26.13 -0.99
N ARG A 56 -6.75 -26.89 -1.80
CA ARG A 56 -6.66 -28.34 -1.80
C ARG A 56 -5.29 -28.84 -2.26
N ILE A 57 -4.66 -28.20 -3.26
CA ILE A 57 -3.29 -28.54 -3.66
C ILE A 57 -2.30 -28.33 -2.51
N LEU A 58 -2.38 -27.21 -1.80
CA LEU A 58 -1.54 -26.94 -0.64
C LEU A 58 -1.78 -27.97 0.46
N ARG A 59 -3.04 -28.23 0.80
CA ARG A 59 -3.45 -29.17 1.86
C ARG A 59 -3.07 -30.61 1.53
N ASP A 60 -3.56 -31.14 0.42
CA ASP A 60 -3.52 -32.58 0.09
C ASP A 60 -2.14 -33.03 -0.39
N TYR A 61 -1.37 -32.13 -0.99
CA TYR A 61 -0.07 -32.47 -1.59
C TYR A 61 1.09 -31.77 -0.92
N PHE A 62 1.20 -30.45 -1.05
CA PHE A 62 2.45 -29.77 -0.69
C PHE A 62 2.71 -29.74 0.81
N LEU A 63 1.69 -29.53 1.64
CA LEU A 63 1.85 -29.48 3.08
C LEU A 63 1.78 -30.87 3.71
N SER A 64 0.98 -31.80 3.17
CA SER A 64 0.90 -33.17 3.71
C SER A 64 2.08 -34.05 3.27
N HIS A 65 2.63 -33.80 2.08
CA HIS A 65 3.72 -34.58 1.49
C HIS A 65 4.86 -33.68 0.98
N PRO A 66 5.51 -32.87 1.85
CA PRO A 66 6.39 -31.78 1.43
C PRO A 66 7.66 -32.22 0.68
N LYS A 67 8.06 -33.49 0.83
CA LYS A 67 9.22 -34.09 0.17
C LYS A 67 8.89 -34.79 -1.17
N ILE A 68 7.61 -34.89 -1.52
CA ILE A 68 7.15 -35.61 -2.70
C ILE A 68 6.78 -34.60 -3.80
N GLY A 69 7.35 -34.77 -4.98
CA GLY A 69 7.01 -33.97 -6.15
C GLY A 69 5.76 -34.51 -6.84
N VAL A 70 4.86 -33.61 -7.24
CA VAL A 70 3.57 -33.94 -7.87
C VAL A 70 3.57 -33.57 -9.34
N ASP A 71 3.06 -34.46 -10.19
CA ASP A 71 2.94 -34.21 -11.62
C ASP A 71 1.73 -33.31 -11.95
N SER A 72 1.86 -32.42 -12.92
CA SER A 72 0.75 -31.55 -13.35
C SER A 72 -0.44 -32.30 -13.93
N ASN A 73 -0.21 -33.45 -14.58
CA ASN A 73 -1.28 -34.26 -15.16
C ASN A 73 -2.07 -34.97 -14.06
N GLN A 74 -1.36 -35.50 -13.07
CA GLN A 74 -1.99 -36.06 -11.87
C GLN A 74 -2.86 -35.03 -11.17
N LEU A 75 -2.35 -33.81 -10.96
CA LEU A 75 -3.15 -32.72 -10.39
C LEU A 75 -4.37 -32.36 -11.28
N ALA A 76 -4.22 -32.37 -12.60
CA ALA A 76 -5.34 -32.08 -13.50
C ALA A 76 -6.47 -33.12 -13.36
N GLU A 77 -6.11 -34.40 -13.26
CA GLU A 77 -7.02 -35.51 -13.05
C GLU A 77 -7.68 -35.47 -11.65
N ASP A 78 -6.88 -35.37 -10.59
CA ASP A 78 -7.35 -35.39 -9.19
C ASP A 78 -8.29 -34.23 -8.85
N PHE A 79 -8.11 -33.10 -9.52
CA PHE A 79 -8.95 -31.90 -9.34
C PHE A 79 -10.04 -31.73 -10.41
N ALA A 80 -10.11 -32.62 -11.40
CA ALA A 80 -10.96 -32.48 -12.59
C ALA A 80 -10.83 -31.08 -13.25
N LEU A 81 -9.58 -30.60 -13.37
CA LEU A 81 -9.23 -29.31 -13.95
C LEU A 81 -8.42 -29.49 -15.23
N THR A 82 -8.45 -28.48 -16.10
CA THR A 82 -7.60 -28.51 -17.29
C THR A 82 -6.12 -28.36 -16.91
N PRO A 83 -5.18 -28.95 -17.69
CA PRO A 83 -3.74 -28.74 -17.47
C PRO A 83 -3.34 -27.26 -17.46
N ALA A 84 -4.02 -26.43 -18.25
CA ALA A 84 -3.82 -24.98 -18.26
C ALA A 84 -4.21 -24.30 -16.92
N ALA A 85 -5.30 -24.73 -16.28
CA ALA A 85 -5.71 -24.21 -14.99
C ALA A 85 -4.69 -24.58 -13.88
N ILE A 86 -4.23 -25.84 -13.86
CA ILE A 86 -3.15 -26.28 -12.95
C ILE A 86 -1.87 -25.48 -13.20
N HIS A 87 -1.47 -25.31 -14.47
CA HIS A 87 -0.29 -24.53 -14.81
C HIS A 87 -0.37 -23.08 -14.29
N HIS A 88 -1.54 -22.46 -14.38
CA HIS A 88 -1.77 -21.12 -13.83
C HIS A 88 -1.64 -21.08 -12.30
N HIS A 89 -2.18 -22.06 -11.57
CA HIS A 89 -1.99 -22.15 -10.11
C HIS A 89 -0.52 -22.40 -9.74
N MET A 90 0.17 -23.30 -10.45
CA MET A 90 1.59 -23.56 -10.24
C MET A 90 2.44 -22.32 -10.52
N ASN A 91 2.14 -21.58 -11.58
CA ASN A 91 2.83 -20.31 -11.88
C ASN A 91 2.68 -19.31 -10.74
N ARG A 92 1.49 -19.17 -10.12
CA ARG A 92 1.33 -18.27 -8.97
C ARG A 92 2.19 -18.69 -7.78
N LEU A 93 2.19 -19.98 -7.43
CA LEU A 93 3.00 -20.52 -6.34
C LEU A 93 4.52 -20.42 -6.62
N MET A 94 4.93 -20.62 -7.87
CA MET A 94 6.32 -20.47 -8.30
C MET A 94 6.77 -19.01 -8.30
N ARG A 95 5.95 -18.08 -8.81
CA ARG A 95 6.26 -16.64 -8.76
C ARG A 95 6.32 -16.11 -7.33
N ALA A 96 5.46 -16.64 -6.45
CA ALA A 96 5.52 -16.39 -5.01
C ALA A 96 6.75 -17.04 -4.33
N GLY A 97 7.53 -17.87 -5.03
CA GLY A 97 8.74 -18.49 -4.52
C GLY A 97 8.50 -19.67 -3.55
N LEU A 98 7.25 -20.10 -3.36
CA LEU A 98 6.88 -21.18 -2.43
C LEU A 98 7.10 -22.58 -3.04
N VAL A 99 6.85 -22.72 -4.34
CA VAL A 99 6.95 -23.98 -5.08
C VAL A 99 8.03 -23.85 -6.15
N THR A 100 8.72 -24.95 -6.43
CA THR A 100 9.62 -25.09 -7.57
C THR A 100 9.32 -26.39 -8.30
N TYR A 101 10.06 -26.70 -9.37
CA TYR A 101 9.89 -27.93 -10.11
C TYR A 101 11.21 -28.55 -10.56
N SER A 102 11.19 -29.87 -10.70
CA SER A 102 12.19 -30.64 -11.44
C SER A 102 11.58 -31.09 -12.75
N LYS A 103 12.37 -31.08 -13.83
CA LYS A 103 11.93 -31.54 -15.15
C LYS A 103 12.74 -32.76 -15.61
N GLY A 104 12.06 -33.70 -16.23
CA GLY A 104 12.67 -34.80 -16.98
C GLY A 104 12.26 -34.75 -18.45
N GLN A 105 12.43 -35.87 -19.17
CA GLN A 105 11.95 -36.03 -20.54
C GLN A 105 10.42 -36.05 -20.55
N GLY A 106 9.79 -34.89 -20.77
CA GLY A 106 8.34 -34.75 -20.94
C GLY A 106 7.51 -34.54 -19.68
N TRP A 107 8.10 -34.60 -18.48
CA TRP A 107 7.36 -34.42 -17.21
C TRP A 107 7.91 -33.26 -16.36
N ARG A 108 7.02 -32.69 -15.53
CA ARG A 108 7.36 -31.68 -14.52
C ARG A 108 6.75 -32.08 -13.18
N LYS A 109 7.59 -32.31 -12.18
CA LYS A 109 7.14 -32.52 -10.79
C LYS A 109 7.35 -31.26 -9.99
N TYR A 110 6.26 -30.75 -9.42
CA TYR A 110 6.21 -29.57 -8.57
C TYR A 110 6.38 -29.98 -7.11
N PHE A 111 7.13 -29.21 -6.32
CA PHE A 111 7.36 -29.49 -4.90
C PHE A 111 7.66 -28.20 -4.12
N LEU A 112 7.51 -28.23 -2.79
CA LEU A 112 7.86 -27.10 -1.93
C LEU A 112 9.35 -26.77 -2.04
N ARG A 113 9.67 -25.50 -2.23
CA ARG A 113 11.05 -25.05 -2.33
C ARG A 113 11.80 -25.35 -1.04
N GLY A 114 12.87 -26.14 -1.12
CA GLY A 114 13.63 -26.55 0.06
C GLY A 114 13.00 -27.69 0.87
N GLY A 115 11.92 -28.31 0.39
CA GLY A 115 11.37 -29.55 0.93
C GLY A 115 10.53 -29.43 2.21
N SER A 116 10.24 -28.22 2.69
CA SER A 116 9.29 -27.94 3.78
C SER A 116 8.71 -26.53 3.66
N ILE A 117 7.62 -26.24 4.38
CA ILE A 117 6.96 -24.93 4.29
C ILE A 117 7.79 -23.85 5.01
N SER A 118 8.38 -24.17 6.16
CA SER A 118 9.30 -23.24 6.85
C SER A 118 10.51 -22.88 5.99
N THR A 119 11.09 -23.84 5.27
CA THR A 119 12.23 -23.59 4.37
C THR A 119 11.82 -22.76 3.15
N ALA A 120 10.68 -23.08 2.54
CA ALA A 120 10.14 -22.31 1.42
C ALA A 120 9.89 -20.85 1.80
N ILE A 121 9.29 -20.62 2.97
CA ILE A 121 9.04 -19.28 3.53
C ILE A 121 10.37 -18.56 3.83
N SER A 122 11.39 -19.26 4.35
CA SER A 122 12.70 -18.65 4.59
C SER A 122 13.34 -18.14 3.29
N TYR A 123 13.35 -18.95 2.23
CA TYR A 123 13.81 -18.52 0.90
C TYR A 123 12.99 -17.35 0.36
N PHE A 124 11.67 -17.42 0.51
CA PHE A 124 10.75 -16.34 0.14
C PHE A 124 11.10 -15.03 0.85
N CYS A 125 11.24 -15.04 2.17
CA CYS A 125 11.57 -13.85 2.97
C CYS A 125 12.91 -13.25 2.54
N MET A 126 13.93 -14.08 2.28
CA MET A 126 15.23 -13.62 1.78
C MET A 126 15.09 -12.92 0.42
N GLN A 127 14.37 -13.53 -0.54
CA GLN A 127 14.13 -12.93 -1.85
C GLN A 127 13.30 -11.65 -1.75
N ALA A 128 12.22 -11.65 -0.98
CA ALA A 128 11.34 -10.49 -0.79
C ALA A 128 12.11 -9.27 -0.27
N ARG A 129 12.97 -9.46 0.75
CA ARG A 129 13.86 -8.41 1.27
C ARG A 129 14.81 -7.88 0.21
N HIS A 130 15.43 -8.79 -0.56
CA HIS A 130 16.39 -8.41 -1.58
C HIS A 130 15.73 -7.60 -2.71
N VAL A 131 14.59 -8.08 -3.21
CA VAL A 131 13.80 -7.38 -4.24
C VAL A 131 13.32 -6.03 -3.73
N MET A 132 12.76 -5.95 -2.52
CA MET A 132 12.35 -4.67 -1.94
C MET A 132 13.51 -3.67 -1.88
N LYS A 133 14.67 -4.08 -1.34
CA LYS A 133 15.86 -3.23 -1.26
C LYS A 133 16.33 -2.76 -2.64
N GLN A 134 16.26 -3.63 -3.65
CA GLN A 134 16.58 -3.25 -5.03
C GLN A 134 15.60 -2.21 -5.56
N ARG A 135 14.28 -2.43 -5.41
CA ARG A 135 13.24 -1.51 -5.88
C ARG A 135 13.33 -0.15 -5.18
N MET A 136 13.55 -0.12 -3.87
CA MET A 136 13.72 1.14 -3.13
C MET A 136 14.96 1.92 -3.57
N ARG A 137 16.03 1.24 -4.02
CA ARG A 137 17.18 1.92 -4.61
C ARG A 137 16.83 2.58 -5.95
N GLU A 138 16.09 1.88 -6.81
CA GLU A 138 15.61 2.43 -8.10
C GLU A 138 14.71 3.65 -7.88
N MET A 139 13.93 3.67 -6.80
CA MET A 139 13.06 4.81 -6.44
C MET A 139 13.82 6.14 -6.31
N LYS A 140 15.12 6.11 -5.97
CA LYS A 140 15.96 7.32 -5.87
C LYS A 140 16.07 8.08 -7.19
N GLU A 141 15.98 7.40 -8.33
CA GLU A 141 16.07 8.03 -9.66
C GLU A 141 14.91 8.98 -9.95
N PHE A 142 13.76 8.80 -9.29
CA PHE A 142 12.57 9.62 -9.51
C PHE A 142 12.46 10.77 -8.52
N TRP A 143 13.24 10.71 -7.43
CA TRP A 143 13.14 11.64 -6.32
C TRP A 143 13.71 13.01 -6.69
N THR A 144 12.92 14.06 -6.50
CA THR A 144 13.40 15.45 -6.60
C THR A 144 13.59 16.00 -5.19
N GLU A 145 14.75 16.61 -4.92
CA GLU A 145 14.97 17.28 -3.64
C GLU A 145 14.02 18.49 -3.52
N PRO A 146 13.38 18.67 -2.37
CA PRO A 146 12.44 19.77 -2.19
C PRO A 146 13.23 21.05 -1.90
N GLU A 147 12.76 22.20 -2.36
CA GLU A 147 13.39 23.49 -2.01
C GLU A 147 13.27 23.78 -0.50
N HIS A 148 12.25 23.24 0.17
CA HIS A 148 11.98 23.44 1.59
C HIS A 148 11.67 22.11 2.28
N GLY A 149 12.22 21.90 3.47
CA GLY A 149 11.94 20.72 4.28
C GLY A 149 10.47 20.66 4.68
N HIS A 150 9.79 19.56 4.35
CA HIS A 150 8.40 19.37 4.76
C HIS A 150 8.30 19.01 6.24
N GLU A 151 7.41 19.69 6.95
CA GLU A 151 7.07 19.33 8.33
C GLU A 151 6.28 18.01 8.32
N ILE A 152 6.82 17.00 9.03
CA ILE A 152 6.18 15.69 9.16
C ILE A 152 5.17 15.79 10.29
N LEU A 153 3.93 16.13 9.94
CA LEU A 153 2.82 16.08 10.87
C LEU A 153 2.08 14.75 10.76
N PHE A 154 1.70 14.21 11.91
CA PHE A 154 0.94 12.97 12.03
C PHE A 154 -0.45 13.18 11.43
N SER A 155 -0.85 12.36 10.46
CA SER A 155 -2.15 12.52 9.79
C SER A 155 -3.34 12.21 10.70
N GLY A 156 -3.12 11.61 11.87
CA GLY A 156 -4.19 11.15 12.77
C GLY A 156 -4.99 9.97 12.21
N GLU A 157 -4.86 9.66 10.91
CA GLU A 157 -5.55 8.55 10.26
C GLU A 157 -4.84 7.23 10.61
N ILE A 158 -5.63 6.23 10.99
CA ILE A 158 -5.16 4.85 11.10
C ILE A 158 -4.72 4.41 9.71
N MET A 159 -3.43 4.11 9.55
CA MET A 159 -2.89 3.57 8.30
C MET A 159 -3.69 2.32 7.90
N PRO A 160 -4.20 2.24 6.66
CA PRO A 160 -4.90 1.06 6.18
C PRO A 160 -3.94 -0.15 6.14
N SER A 161 -4.49 -1.37 6.18
CA SER A 161 -3.72 -2.58 5.87
C SER A 161 -3.04 -2.42 4.51
N VAL A 162 -1.72 -2.57 4.50
CA VAL A 162 -0.91 -2.33 3.32
C VAL A 162 -0.93 -3.54 2.38
N THR A 163 -0.96 -3.29 1.07
CA THR A 163 -0.75 -4.29 0.03
C THR A 163 0.49 -3.96 -0.79
N ILE A 164 1.54 -4.77 -0.68
CA ILE A 164 2.82 -4.59 -1.34
C ILE A 164 2.93 -5.56 -2.50
N GLN A 165 3.32 -5.09 -3.70
CA GLN A 165 3.79 -5.98 -4.75
C GLN A 165 5.31 -5.96 -4.80
N LEU A 166 5.92 -7.11 -5.07
CA LEU A 166 7.35 -7.27 -5.24
C LEU A 166 7.58 -8.05 -6.53
N ALA A 167 8.09 -7.38 -7.55
CA ALA A 167 8.53 -8.02 -8.79
C ALA A 167 10.04 -7.85 -8.97
N GLU A 168 10.71 -8.93 -9.37
CA GLU A 168 12.09 -8.86 -9.86
C GLU A 168 12.21 -7.91 -11.05
N TRP A 169 13.37 -7.25 -11.18
CA TRP A 169 13.67 -6.36 -12.30
C TRP A 169 13.40 -7.02 -13.64
N GLN A 170 12.74 -6.30 -14.54
CA GLN A 170 12.51 -6.74 -15.91
C GLN A 170 13.05 -5.71 -16.91
N PRO A 171 13.46 -6.16 -18.12
CA PRO A 171 13.80 -5.24 -19.20
C PRO A 171 12.68 -4.22 -19.45
N GLN A 172 13.04 -2.96 -19.68
CA GLN A 172 12.07 -1.91 -19.95
C GLN A 172 11.35 -2.18 -21.27
N LYS A 173 10.02 -2.02 -21.25
CA LYS A 173 9.18 -2.11 -22.45
C LYS A 173 9.05 -0.72 -23.10
N GLU A 174 8.99 -0.68 -24.42
CA GLU A 174 9.01 0.57 -25.21
C GLU A 174 7.85 1.51 -24.86
N GLU A 175 6.67 0.99 -24.57
CA GLU A 175 5.47 1.79 -24.27
C GLU A 175 5.44 2.36 -22.84
N TYR A 176 6.35 1.93 -21.96
CA TYR A 176 6.33 2.25 -20.54
C TYR A 176 7.38 3.30 -20.21
N SER A 177 7.02 4.28 -19.37
CA SER A 177 8.02 5.10 -18.69
C SER A 177 8.75 4.25 -17.64
N LYS A 178 9.99 4.62 -17.28
CA LYS A 178 10.70 3.99 -16.16
C LYS A 178 9.87 4.04 -14.86
N LEU A 179 9.18 5.14 -14.63
CA LEU A 179 8.34 5.35 -13.45
C LEU A 179 7.10 4.45 -13.46
N SER A 180 6.43 4.30 -14.61
CA SER A 180 5.27 3.40 -14.74
C SER A 180 5.67 1.94 -14.54
N GLN A 181 6.84 1.51 -15.05
CA GLN A 181 7.34 0.16 -14.81
C GLN A 181 7.67 -0.05 -13.33
N PHE A 182 8.37 0.88 -12.70
CA PHE A 182 8.61 0.85 -11.26
C PHE A 182 7.29 0.75 -10.49
N ALA A 183 6.30 1.58 -10.85
CA ALA A 183 4.98 1.59 -10.22
C ALA A 183 4.21 0.27 -10.39
N GLU A 184 4.35 -0.42 -11.52
CA GLU A 184 3.83 -1.78 -11.69
C GLU A 184 4.54 -2.76 -10.75
N ASP A 185 5.88 -2.71 -10.68
CA ASP A 185 6.69 -3.65 -9.90
C ASP A 185 6.40 -3.60 -8.41
N ILE A 186 6.13 -2.41 -7.86
CA ILE A 186 5.77 -2.21 -6.45
C ILE A 186 4.26 -2.22 -6.19
N GLY A 187 3.44 -2.30 -7.24
CA GLY A 187 2.00 -2.56 -7.15
C GLY A 187 1.11 -1.32 -7.08
N LEU A 188 1.67 -0.13 -7.27
CA LEU A 188 0.95 1.14 -7.29
C LEU A 188 -0.15 1.17 -8.36
N LEU A 189 0.08 0.53 -9.50
CA LEU A 189 -0.89 0.51 -10.61
C LEU A 189 -1.97 -0.58 -10.46
N GLY A 190 -1.85 -1.46 -9.46
CA GLY A 190 -2.78 -2.57 -9.24
C GLY A 190 -2.56 -3.75 -10.20
N GLU A 191 -3.54 -4.66 -10.24
CA GLU A 191 -3.42 -5.98 -10.91
C GLU A 191 -3.56 -5.92 -12.44
N ARG A 192 -4.36 -4.95 -12.91
CA ARG A 192 -4.70 -4.76 -14.33
C ARG A 192 -4.64 -3.26 -14.61
N PRO A 193 -3.44 -2.72 -14.81
CA PRO A 193 -3.28 -1.28 -14.96
C PRO A 193 -3.88 -0.76 -16.27
N GLY A 194 -4.04 -1.60 -17.29
CA GLY A 194 -4.66 -1.19 -18.55
C GLY A 194 -3.89 -0.03 -19.17
N LYS A 195 -4.56 1.09 -19.46
CA LYS A 195 -3.91 2.29 -20.00
C LYS A 195 -3.05 3.06 -18.98
N GLU A 196 -3.21 2.79 -17.68
CA GLU A 196 -2.47 3.51 -16.63
C GLU A 196 -0.98 3.15 -16.57
N ILE A 197 -0.56 2.03 -17.19
CA ILE A 197 0.85 1.63 -17.28
C ILE A 197 1.63 2.35 -18.36
N LEU A 198 0.94 2.95 -19.32
CA LEU A 198 1.58 3.64 -20.43
C LEU A 198 2.28 4.90 -19.92
N ALA A 199 3.31 5.33 -20.66
CA ALA A 199 3.91 6.64 -20.43
C ALA A 199 2.85 7.76 -20.55
N ASN A 200 3.00 8.83 -19.78
CA ASN A 200 2.10 10.00 -19.77
C ASN A 200 0.64 9.68 -19.39
N SER A 201 0.40 8.56 -18.70
CA SER A 201 -0.91 8.26 -18.12
C SER A 201 -1.23 9.18 -16.94
N THR A 202 -2.48 9.19 -16.48
CA THR A 202 -2.87 9.93 -15.26
C THR A 202 -2.06 9.45 -14.06
N SER A 203 -1.80 8.15 -13.96
CA SER A 203 -0.97 7.58 -12.90
C SER A 203 0.50 8.04 -12.99
N ASP A 204 1.09 8.07 -14.20
CA ASP A 204 2.46 8.58 -14.40
C ASP A 204 2.57 10.06 -13.98
N TYR A 205 1.61 10.90 -14.37
CA TYR A 205 1.56 12.30 -13.97
C TYR A 205 1.46 12.47 -12.44
N LEU A 206 0.50 11.80 -11.80
CA LEU A 206 0.32 11.91 -10.34
C LEU A 206 1.55 11.41 -9.57
N LEU A 207 2.22 10.36 -10.06
CA LEU A 207 3.45 9.87 -9.45
C LEU A 207 4.58 10.89 -9.59
N ARG A 208 4.74 11.54 -10.75
CA ARG A 208 5.75 12.60 -10.92
C ARG A 208 5.54 13.74 -9.93
N GLU A 209 4.30 14.20 -9.75
CA GLU A 209 3.99 15.25 -8.78
C GLU A 209 4.31 14.79 -7.33
N LEU A 210 3.99 13.53 -6.98
CA LEU A 210 4.33 12.97 -5.66
C LEU A 210 5.85 12.87 -5.44
N PHE A 211 6.59 12.41 -6.45
CA PHE A 211 8.06 12.30 -6.39
C PHE A 211 8.79 13.65 -6.49
N ALA A 212 8.10 14.69 -6.98
CA ALA A 212 8.48 16.09 -6.82
C ALA A 212 8.17 16.64 -5.41
N GLN A 213 7.78 15.78 -4.47
CA GLN A 213 7.43 16.07 -3.08
C GLN A 213 6.26 17.05 -2.90
N ARG A 214 5.41 17.19 -3.91
CA ARG A 214 4.22 18.02 -3.78
C ARG A 214 3.13 17.28 -3.02
N THR A 215 2.48 17.98 -2.09
CA THR A 215 1.26 17.47 -1.47
C THR A 215 0.09 17.76 -2.39
N ILE A 216 -0.39 16.74 -3.10
CA ILE A 216 -1.41 16.89 -4.14
C ILE A 216 -2.79 16.96 -3.49
N SER A 217 -3.55 18.03 -3.73
CA SER A 217 -4.98 18.07 -3.40
C SER A 217 -5.84 17.61 -4.58
N LEU A 218 -7.02 17.06 -4.27
CA LEU A 218 -7.97 16.68 -5.32
C LEU A 218 -8.54 17.88 -6.08
N ASP A 219 -8.53 19.07 -5.47
CA ASP A 219 -9.00 20.30 -6.11
C ASP A 219 -8.02 20.77 -7.19
N GLU A 220 -6.71 20.75 -6.91
CA GLU A 220 -5.67 21.08 -7.91
C GLU A 220 -5.68 20.13 -9.10
N VAL A 221 -5.83 18.83 -8.85
CA VAL A 221 -5.85 17.85 -9.93
C VAL A 221 -7.11 17.96 -10.81
N ALA A 222 -8.21 18.46 -10.23
CA ALA A 222 -9.47 18.61 -10.95
C ALA A 222 -9.42 19.68 -12.06
N GLU A 223 -8.40 20.55 -12.06
CA GLU A 223 -8.20 21.59 -13.08
C GLU A 223 -7.78 21.04 -14.46
N GLY A 224 -7.41 19.75 -14.56
CA GLY A 224 -7.07 19.11 -15.83
C GLY A 224 -7.43 17.63 -15.96
N ILE A 225 -7.82 16.96 -14.86
CA ILE A 225 -8.10 15.53 -14.82
C ILE A 225 -9.38 15.26 -14.01
N ASP A 226 -10.14 14.23 -14.39
CA ASP A 226 -11.32 13.80 -13.63
C ASP A 226 -10.99 13.53 -12.14
N ARG A 227 -11.64 14.30 -11.26
CA ARG A 227 -11.45 14.23 -9.79
C ARG A 227 -11.67 12.82 -9.25
N ALA A 228 -12.75 12.16 -9.69
CA ALA A 228 -13.12 10.84 -9.19
C ALA A 228 -12.11 9.75 -9.62
N LYS A 229 -11.56 9.86 -10.83
CA LYS A 229 -10.47 9.02 -11.31
C LYS A 229 -9.20 9.24 -10.48
N SER A 230 -8.79 10.49 -10.27
CA SER A 230 -7.59 10.82 -9.51
C SER A 230 -7.67 10.37 -8.06
N GLN A 231 -8.82 10.55 -7.41
CA GLN A 231 -9.06 10.02 -6.07
C GLN A 231 -8.90 8.49 -6.01
N ARG A 232 -9.46 7.76 -6.98
CA ARG A 232 -9.33 6.29 -7.03
C ARG A 232 -7.88 5.83 -7.26
N ILE A 233 -7.08 6.60 -8.00
CA ILE A 233 -5.66 6.31 -8.23
C ILE A 233 -4.85 6.58 -6.97
N LEU A 234 -5.02 7.75 -6.36
CA LEU A 234 -4.30 8.14 -5.13
C LEU A 234 -4.64 7.21 -3.96
N GLU A 235 -5.90 6.78 -3.82
CA GLU A 235 -6.28 5.78 -2.82
C GLU A 235 -5.61 4.43 -3.05
N ARG A 236 -5.42 4.02 -4.31
CA ARG A 236 -4.67 2.81 -4.64
C ARG A 236 -3.20 2.94 -4.28
N PHE A 237 -2.60 4.10 -4.51
CA PHE A 237 -1.22 4.35 -4.07
C PHE A 237 -1.13 4.33 -2.54
N ARG A 238 -2.13 4.86 -1.84
CA ARG A 238 -2.20 4.81 -0.37
C ARG A 238 -2.25 3.37 0.15
N GLN A 239 -2.95 2.48 -0.54
CA GLN A 239 -3.01 1.06 -0.17
C GLN A 239 -1.65 0.36 -0.23
N THR A 240 -0.64 0.87 -0.95
CA THR A 240 0.71 0.28 -0.96
C THR A 240 1.59 0.77 0.19
N GLY A 241 1.14 1.74 0.98
CA GLY A 241 1.91 2.35 2.07
C GLY A 241 2.98 3.36 1.62
N VAL A 242 3.18 3.53 0.30
CA VAL A 242 4.12 4.53 -0.26
C VAL A 242 3.55 5.94 -0.17
N VAL A 243 2.23 6.08 -0.29
CA VAL A 243 1.52 7.36 -0.23
C VAL A 243 0.72 7.42 1.06
N GLU A 244 0.70 8.59 1.69
CA GLU A 244 -0.14 8.89 2.84
C GLU A 244 -1.07 10.06 2.53
N ARG A 245 -2.20 10.07 3.23
CA ARG A 245 -3.15 11.18 3.18
C ARG A 245 -2.87 12.10 4.36
N VAL A 246 -2.71 13.39 4.10
CA VAL A 246 -2.32 14.37 5.11
C VAL A 246 -3.12 15.65 4.99
N PRO A 247 -3.32 16.38 6.10
CA PRO A 247 -3.86 17.74 6.03
C PRO A 247 -2.94 18.66 5.21
N ARG A 248 -3.53 19.54 4.38
CA ARG A 248 -2.79 20.57 3.62
C ARG A 248 -2.40 21.75 4.51
N ILE A 249 -1.38 21.55 5.34
CA ILE A 249 -0.91 22.58 6.29
C ILE A 249 -0.46 23.85 5.58
N ASP A 250 0.07 23.73 4.37
CA ASP A 250 0.39 24.84 3.47
C ASP A 250 -0.82 25.75 3.15
N ARG A 251 -2.05 25.24 3.31
CA ARG A 251 -3.30 26.01 3.11
C ARG A 251 -3.96 26.43 4.43
N LEU A 252 -3.32 26.19 5.58
CA LEU A 252 -3.92 26.44 6.88
C LEU A 252 -4.18 27.93 7.12
N SER A 253 -3.23 28.79 6.78
CA SER A 253 -3.39 30.25 6.88
C SER A 253 -4.57 30.76 6.04
N THR A 254 -4.68 30.30 4.80
CA THR A 254 -5.81 30.63 3.90
C THR A 254 -7.15 30.11 4.42
N ALA A 255 -7.18 28.90 4.99
CA ALA A 255 -8.39 28.33 5.58
C ALA A 255 -8.84 29.10 6.83
N ILE A 256 -7.90 29.49 7.70
CA ILE A 256 -8.17 30.30 8.90
C ILE A 256 -8.66 31.69 8.47
N TRP A 257 -8.00 32.32 7.51
CA TRP A 257 -8.41 33.61 6.94
C TRP A 257 -9.87 33.57 6.44
N SER A 258 -10.20 32.58 5.61
CA SER A 258 -11.55 32.43 5.05
C SER A 258 -12.60 32.19 6.14
N ALA A 259 -12.30 31.33 7.11
CA ALA A 259 -13.19 31.04 8.22
C ALA A 259 -13.38 32.26 9.14
N ALA A 260 -12.29 32.94 9.52
CA ALA A 260 -12.33 34.13 10.37
C ALA A 260 -13.13 35.25 9.72
N THR A 261 -12.87 35.55 8.44
CA THR A 261 -13.59 36.59 7.68
C THR A 261 -15.08 36.25 7.57
N THR A 262 -15.42 34.99 7.27
CA THR A 262 -16.82 34.54 7.18
C THR A 262 -17.55 34.64 8.52
N GLN A 263 -16.90 34.23 9.62
CA GLN A 263 -17.51 34.30 10.95
C GLN A 263 -17.64 35.74 11.43
N PHE A 264 -16.67 36.61 11.14
CA PHE A 264 -16.77 38.04 11.44
C PHE A 264 -17.99 38.67 10.79
N GLN A 265 -18.18 38.45 9.48
CA GLN A 265 -19.34 38.98 8.75
C GLN A 265 -20.68 38.47 9.31
N ARG A 266 -20.73 37.22 9.79
CA ARG A 266 -21.96 36.60 10.30
C ARG A 266 -22.27 36.93 11.76
N ARG A 267 -21.26 37.08 12.61
CA ARG A 267 -21.39 37.07 14.08
C ARG A 267 -20.67 38.21 14.79
N GLY A 268 -19.86 38.99 14.08
CA GLY A 268 -19.13 40.13 14.61
C GLY A 268 -17.86 39.78 15.40
N GLY A 269 -17.09 40.82 15.74
CA GLY A 269 -15.78 40.70 16.41
C GLY A 269 -15.84 40.17 17.85
N GLU A 270 -16.90 40.49 18.60
CA GLU A 270 -17.06 39.98 19.97
C GLU A 270 -17.18 38.45 20.00
N TRP A 271 -17.86 37.88 18.99
CA TRP A 271 -17.96 36.43 18.84
C TRP A 271 -16.60 35.81 18.54
N LEU A 272 -15.81 36.40 17.64
CA LEU A 272 -14.45 35.91 17.32
C LEU A 272 -13.52 35.91 18.54
N SER A 273 -13.53 37.01 19.30
CA SER A 273 -12.72 37.16 20.52
C SER A 273 -13.03 36.05 21.54
N LYS A 274 -14.32 35.86 21.87
CA LYS A 274 -14.76 34.89 22.89
C LYS A 274 -14.90 33.47 22.35
N LYS A 275 -15.94 33.24 21.54
CA LYS A 275 -16.33 31.89 21.07
C LYS A 275 -15.45 31.40 19.92
N GLY A 276 -14.99 32.28 19.04
CA GLY A 276 -14.10 31.98 17.92
C GLY A 276 -12.66 31.64 18.34
N GLY A 277 -12.30 31.84 19.61
CA GLY A 277 -11.06 31.32 20.18
C GLY A 277 -9.86 32.26 20.12
N PHE A 278 -10.02 33.49 19.63
CA PHE A 278 -8.90 34.45 19.53
C PHE A 278 -8.31 34.76 20.91
N GLN A 279 -9.14 35.04 21.91
CA GLN A 279 -8.66 35.28 23.29
C GLN A 279 -8.09 34.01 23.94
N ARG A 280 -8.69 32.84 23.68
CA ARG A 280 -8.27 31.57 24.28
C ARG A 280 -6.95 31.06 23.73
N LEU A 281 -6.65 31.37 22.47
CA LEU A 281 -5.44 30.95 21.78
C LEU A 281 -4.39 32.07 21.67
N GLU A 282 -4.65 33.23 22.29
CA GLU A 282 -3.76 34.40 22.31
C GLU A 282 -3.39 34.84 20.89
N VAL A 283 -4.36 34.82 19.99
CA VAL A 283 -4.22 35.36 18.63
C VAL A 283 -4.02 36.88 18.74
N SER A 284 -3.07 37.43 17.99
CA SER A 284 -2.77 38.87 18.02
C SER A 284 -4.02 39.73 17.82
N ASP A 285 -4.22 40.72 18.69
CA ASP A 285 -5.31 41.69 18.58
C ASP A 285 -5.25 42.48 17.25
N GLU A 286 -4.05 42.62 16.67
CA GLU A 286 -3.83 43.23 15.36
C GLU A 286 -4.54 42.47 14.23
N MET A 287 -4.65 41.13 14.35
CA MET A 287 -5.40 40.33 13.39
C MET A 287 -6.89 40.66 13.45
N LEU A 288 -7.44 40.88 14.64
CA LEU A 288 -8.85 41.24 14.84
C LEU A 288 -9.14 42.64 14.28
N GLU A 289 -8.25 43.61 14.49
CA GLU A 289 -8.37 44.94 13.88
C GLU A 289 -8.25 44.88 12.35
N SER A 290 -7.31 44.10 11.81
CA SER A 290 -7.17 43.90 10.36
C SER A 290 -8.44 43.30 9.72
N ILE A 291 -9.13 42.40 10.42
CA ILE A 291 -10.43 41.86 10.00
C ILE A 291 -11.51 42.95 10.00
N LYS A 292 -11.57 43.78 11.05
CA LYS A 292 -12.54 44.89 11.15
C LYS A 292 -12.36 45.90 10.03
N GLU A 293 -11.12 46.20 9.67
CA GLU A 293 -10.77 47.10 8.58
C GLU A 293 -10.93 46.47 7.17
N GLY A 294 -11.19 45.16 7.09
CA GLY A 294 -11.30 44.44 5.81
C GLY A 294 -9.98 44.28 5.07
N LYS A 295 -8.83 44.44 5.76
CA LYS A 295 -7.48 44.38 5.17
C LYS A 295 -6.81 43.03 5.34
N LEU A 296 -7.41 42.10 6.08
CA LEU A 296 -6.81 40.79 6.33
C LEU A 296 -6.66 40.01 5.01
N THR A 297 -5.44 39.57 4.71
CA THR A 297 -5.12 38.65 3.60
C THR A 297 -4.57 37.31 4.14
N PRO A 298 -4.48 36.27 3.31
CA PRO A 298 -3.83 35.01 3.70
C PRO A 298 -2.40 35.19 4.20
N GLU A 299 -1.62 36.08 3.58
CA GLU A 299 -0.22 36.35 3.91
C GLU A 299 -0.10 37.07 5.26
N LEU A 300 -0.97 38.06 5.51
CA LEU A 300 -1.04 38.71 6.83
C LEU A 300 -1.49 37.74 7.92
N THR A 301 -2.41 36.83 7.58
CA THR A 301 -2.84 35.77 8.49
C THR A 301 -1.68 34.84 8.84
N GLU A 302 -0.82 34.51 7.88
CA GLU A 302 0.39 33.73 8.14
C GLU A 302 1.35 34.46 9.08
N SER A 303 1.63 35.75 8.85
CA SER A 303 2.49 36.54 9.73
C SER A 303 1.94 36.65 11.16
N PHE A 304 0.62 36.84 11.32
CA PHE A 304 0.02 36.94 12.65
C PHE A 304 0.04 35.60 13.42
N LEU A 305 0.10 34.49 12.71
CA LEU A 305 0.09 33.15 13.29
C LEU A 305 1.49 32.50 13.29
N GLU A 306 2.54 33.20 12.89
CA GLU A 306 3.89 32.64 12.75
C GLU A 306 4.42 32.03 14.04
N SER A 307 4.14 32.67 15.18
CA SER A 307 4.52 32.21 16.52
C SER A 307 3.69 31.02 17.04
N MET A 308 2.60 30.65 16.37
CA MET A 308 1.72 29.56 16.79
C MET A 308 2.14 28.22 16.18
N THR A 309 2.11 27.16 17.00
CA THR A 309 2.31 25.78 16.51
C THR A 309 1.16 25.37 15.59
N VAL A 310 1.41 24.38 14.71
CA VAL A 310 0.41 23.89 13.77
C VAL A 310 -0.82 23.31 14.50
N GLU A 311 -0.65 22.68 15.65
CA GLU A 311 -1.76 22.17 16.46
C GLU A 311 -2.66 23.31 16.98
N ARG A 312 -2.07 24.43 17.43
CA ARG A 312 -2.85 25.60 17.87
C ARG A 312 -3.58 26.24 16.68
N LYS A 313 -2.94 26.32 15.50
CA LYS A 313 -3.57 26.80 14.26
C LYS A 313 -4.75 25.91 13.83
N MET A 314 -4.59 24.59 13.90
CA MET A 314 -5.66 23.61 13.62
C MET A 314 -6.81 23.72 14.63
N LEU A 315 -6.50 23.92 15.92
CA LEU A 315 -7.51 24.15 16.94
C LEU A 315 -8.28 25.45 16.68
N LEU A 316 -7.59 26.53 16.31
CA LEU A 316 -8.22 27.80 15.91
C LEU A 316 -9.19 27.59 14.74
N LEU A 317 -8.74 26.90 13.68
CA LEU A 317 -9.59 26.59 12.53
C LEU A 317 -10.85 25.83 12.95
N ASN A 318 -10.72 24.83 13.82
CA ASN A 318 -11.86 24.06 14.35
C ASN A 318 -12.82 24.94 15.18
N LEU A 319 -12.31 25.86 16.00
CA LEU A 319 -13.14 26.80 16.77
C LEU A 319 -13.89 27.80 15.88
N LEU A 320 -13.31 28.16 14.74
CA LEU A 320 -13.95 28.98 13.71
C LEU A 320 -14.95 28.19 12.85
N GLY A 321 -15.02 26.87 13.03
CA GLY A 321 -15.88 25.98 12.24
C GLY A 321 -15.39 25.76 10.81
N GLY A 322 -14.10 26.00 10.54
CA GLY A 322 -13.48 25.69 9.27
C GLY A 322 -13.01 24.24 9.18
N SER A 323 -12.70 23.79 7.97
CA SER A 323 -12.13 22.46 7.71
C SER A 323 -10.94 22.59 6.78
N LEU A 324 -9.88 21.82 7.04
CA LEU A 324 -8.73 21.78 6.16
C LEU A 324 -8.88 20.65 5.14
N ALA A 325 -8.59 20.95 3.86
CA ALA A 325 -8.58 19.93 2.83
C ALA A 325 -7.44 18.93 3.06
N ASN A 326 -7.71 17.66 2.80
CA ASN A 326 -6.67 16.63 2.80
C ASN A 326 -6.02 16.55 1.41
N GLY A 327 -4.70 16.38 1.41
CA GLY A 327 -3.90 16.06 0.23
C GLY A 327 -3.25 14.68 0.36
N TYR A 328 -2.51 14.32 -0.68
CA TYR A 328 -1.74 13.08 -0.77
C TYR A 328 -0.27 13.42 -0.97
N ARG A 329 0.61 12.75 -0.25
CA ARG A 329 2.07 12.89 -0.37
C ARG A 329 2.75 11.53 -0.19
N LEU A 330 4.04 11.45 -0.50
CA LEU A 330 4.84 10.28 -0.13
C LEU A 330 4.93 10.14 1.40
N CYS A 331 5.05 8.91 1.89
CA CYS A 331 5.05 8.62 3.32
C CYS A 331 6.29 9.12 4.07
N GLY A 332 7.22 9.81 3.44
CA GLY A 332 8.41 10.40 4.08
C GLY A 332 8.86 11.66 3.36
N SER A 333 9.58 12.52 4.08
CA SER A 333 10.20 13.73 3.51
C SER A 333 11.52 13.43 2.79
N THR A 334 12.09 12.25 2.98
CA THR A 334 13.29 11.79 2.25
C THR A 334 13.07 10.39 1.69
N ASN A 335 13.85 10.06 0.67
CA ASN A 335 13.83 8.73 0.06
C ASN A 335 14.13 7.63 1.11
N GLU A 336 15.11 7.87 1.99
CA GLU A 336 15.52 6.95 3.05
C GLU A 336 14.39 6.70 4.05
N MET A 337 13.57 7.71 4.34
CA MET A 337 12.40 7.56 5.22
C MET A 337 11.33 6.68 4.57
N VAL A 338 11.07 6.86 3.27
CA VAL A 338 10.14 6.00 2.51
C VAL A 338 10.66 4.58 2.43
N GLU A 339 11.95 4.38 2.12
CA GLU A 339 12.60 3.06 2.12
C GLU A 339 12.45 2.36 3.48
N ARG A 340 12.67 3.07 4.58
CA ARG A 340 12.53 2.54 5.93
C ARG A 340 11.09 2.15 6.24
N LYS A 341 10.11 3.02 5.95
CA LYS A 341 8.68 2.71 6.15
C LYS A 341 8.25 1.48 5.34
N MET A 342 8.62 1.42 4.06
CA MET A 342 8.29 0.28 3.19
C MET A 342 8.96 -1.02 3.67
N SER A 343 10.19 -0.94 4.16
CA SER A 343 10.88 -2.09 4.77
C SER A 343 10.18 -2.54 6.06
N ASP A 344 9.75 -1.61 6.92
CA ASP A 344 9.02 -1.92 8.15
C ASP A 344 7.64 -2.55 7.85
N HIS A 345 6.94 -2.06 6.82
CA HIS A 345 5.70 -2.68 6.34
C HIS A 345 5.93 -4.11 5.87
N LEU A 346 6.96 -4.33 5.05
CA LEU A 346 7.33 -5.67 4.58
C LEU A 346 7.70 -6.59 5.75
N GLU A 347 8.57 -6.16 6.68
CA GLU A 347 9.00 -6.98 7.82
C GLU A 347 7.81 -7.40 8.71
N ARG A 348 6.83 -6.52 8.93
CA ARG A 348 5.61 -6.88 9.67
C ARG A 348 4.85 -8.01 8.97
N ILE A 349 4.73 -7.98 7.64
CA ILE A 349 4.09 -9.05 6.86
C ILE A 349 4.93 -10.33 6.93
N LEU A 350 6.24 -10.24 6.69
CA LEU A 350 7.14 -11.39 6.67
C LEU A 350 7.16 -12.12 8.03
N ARG A 351 7.19 -11.39 9.15
CA ARG A 351 7.13 -11.99 10.49
C ARG A 351 5.83 -12.78 10.72
N ARG A 352 4.69 -12.28 10.22
CA ARG A 352 3.41 -13.00 10.31
C ARG A 352 3.42 -14.25 9.44
N ILE A 353 3.94 -14.16 8.22
CA ILE A 353 4.10 -15.31 7.31
C ILE A 353 4.98 -16.39 7.95
N GLN A 354 6.14 -16.01 8.51
CA GLN A 354 7.03 -16.93 9.21
C GLN A 354 6.30 -17.65 10.36
N ARG A 355 5.59 -16.89 11.20
CA ARG A 355 4.83 -17.46 12.32
C ARG A 355 3.76 -18.45 11.87
N VAL A 356 3.02 -18.15 10.80
CA VAL A 356 2.01 -19.07 10.25
C VAL A 356 2.67 -20.30 9.62
N GLY A 357 3.81 -20.13 8.95
CA GLY A 357 4.64 -21.23 8.44
C GLY A 357 5.05 -22.21 9.54
N ASP A 358 5.58 -21.70 10.65
CA ASP A 358 5.99 -22.51 11.80
C ASP A 358 4.82 -23.23 12.46
N MET A 359 3.62 -22.62 12.46
CA MET A 359 2.40 -23.27 12.95
C MET A 359 2.00 -24.45 12.05
N LEU A 360 2.01 -24.26 10.73
CA LEU A 360 1.70 -25.32 9.75
C LEU A 360 2.71 -26.47 9.80
N GLU A 361 4.00 -26.17 9.99
CA GLU A 361 5.06 -27.17 10.12
C GLU A 361 4.89 -28.00 11.42
N LYS A 362 4.53 -27.36 12.53
CA LYS A 362 4.25 -28.07 13.80
C LYS A 362 3.05 -29.00 13.67
N ASP A 363 1.97 -28.55 13.05
CA ASP A 363 0.78 -29.38 12.84
C ASP A 363 1.11 -30.60 11.96
N ASN A 364 1.94 -30.46 10.93
CA ASN A 364 2.44 -31.57 10.12
C ASN A 364 3.24 -32.61 10.92
N SER A 365 4.10 -32.16 11.82
CA SER A 365 4.91 -33.07 12.64
C SER A 365 4.05 -33.88 13.62
N ASN A 366 3.01 -33.25 14.18
CA ASN A 366 2.08 -33.91 15.09
C ASN A 366 1.19 -34.94 14.37
N SER A 367 0.76 -34.65 13.13
CA SER A 367 -0.07 -35.59 12.33
C SER A 367 0.70 -36.78 11.78
N THR A 368 2.04 -36.75 11.76
CA THR A 368 2.88 -37.87 11.29
C THR A 368 3.25 -38.83 12.44
N THR A 369 3.00 -38.43 13.69
CA THR A 369 3.36 -39.18 14.90
C THR A 369 2.15 -39.91 15.51
N GLN A 370 0.95 -39.70 14.97
CA GLN A 370 -0.26 -40.50 15.20
C GLN A 370 -0.46 -41.45 14.03
#